data_AF-A0A7W0XDC2-F1
#
_entry.id   AF-A0A7W0XDC2-F1
#
_cell.length_a   1.000
_cell.length_b   1.000
_cell.length_c   1.000
_cell.angle_alpha   90.00
_cell.angle_beta   90.00
_cell.angle_gamma   90.00
#
_symmetry.space_group_name_H-M   'P 1'
#
loop_
_entity.id
_entity.type
_entity.pdbx_description
1 polymer ?
#
loop_
_entity_poly.entity_id
_entity_poly.type
_entity_poly.pdbx_seq_one_letter_code
_entity_poly.pdbx_strand_id
1 'polypeptide(L)'
;MTFGSQVDEALAASMVSYCLEQGINFFDTANVYQLGLSEELLGKALRGRREQVVVASKVRGEMGAAQDEKGLSHAAIIKAVEKSL
;
A
#
# COMPACT_ATOMS: atom_id res chain seq x y z
N MET A 1 -7.43 -4.09 -10.14
CA MET A 1 -7.06 -5.39 -9.53
C MET A 1 -6.30 -5.07 -8.26
N THR A 2 -6.72 -5.62 -7.12
CA THR A 2 -6.24 -5.22 -5.80
C THR A 2 -5.45 -6.36 -5.18
N PHE A 3 -4.24 -6.06 -4.69
CA PHE A 3 -3.42 -7.02 -3.95
C PHE A 3 -4.16 -7.44 -2.67
N GLY A 4 -4.15 -8.74 -2.38
CA GLY A 4 -4.87 -9.32 -1.24
C GLY A 4 -6.35 -9.58 -1.50
N SER A 5 -6.87 -9.25 -2.69
CA SER A 5 -8.22 -9.61 -3.14
C SER A 5 -8.15 -10.47 -4.40
N GLN A 6 -8.21 -9.88 -5.59
CA GLN A 6 -8.15 -10.63 -6.85
C GLN A 6 -6.73 -11.12 -7.17
N VAL A 7 -5.72 -10.60 -6.47
CA VAL A 7 -4.30 -10.88 -6.69
C VAL A 7 -3.69 -11.38 -5.40
N ASP A 8 -3.20 -12.62 -5.41
CA ASP A 8 -2.46 -13.20 -4.29
C ASP A 8 -1.01 -12.66 -4.21
N GLU A 9 -0.28 -13.06 -3.16
CA GLU A 9 1.09 -12.60 -2.93
C GLU A 9 2.05 -12.97 -4.06
N ALA A 10 1.93 -14.18 -4.62
CA ALA A 10 2.84 -14.66 -5.67
C ALA A 10 2.63 -13.91 -6.98
N LEU A 11 1.36 -13.67 -7.35
CA LEU A 11 1.02 -12.88 -8.53
C LEU A 11 1.39 -11.40 -8.34
N ALA A 12 1.17 -10.84 -7.15
CA ALA A 12 1.60 -9.47 -6.82
C ALA A 12 3.11 -9.29 -7.01
N ALA A 13 3.93 -10.21 -6.48
CA ALA A 13 5.38 -10.19 -6.65
C ALA A 13 5.81 -10.29 -8.13
N SER A 14 5.12 -11.14 -8.90
CA SER A 14 5.38 -11.31 -10.34
C SER A 14 5.03 -10.04 -11.12
N MET A 15 3.90 -9.40 -10.81
CA MET A 15 3.50 -8.13 -11.43
C MET A 15 4.49 -7.00 -11.12
N VAL A 16 4.89 -6.85 -9.86
CA VAL A 16 5.86 -5.82 -9.44
C VAL A 16 7.21 -6.03 -10.15
N SER A 17 7.70 -7.28 -10.21
CA SER A 17 8.94 -7.61 -10.91
C SER A 17 8.86 -7.24 -12.39
N TYR A 18 7.76 -7.62 -13.06
CA TYR A 18 7.53 -7.26 -14.45
C TYR A 18 7.49 -5.74 -14.67
N CYS A 19 6.80 -4.98 -13.81
CA CYS A 19 6.79 -3.52 -13.89
C CYS A 19 8.20 -2.93 -13.82
N LEU A 20 9.02 -3.40 -12.87
CA LEU A 20 10.41 -2.94 -12.71
C LEU A 20 11.28 -3.28 -13.93
N GLU A 21 11.11 -4.48 -14.51
CA GLU A 21 11.81 -4.90 -15.73
C GLU A 21 11.45 -4.01 -16.94
N GLN A 22 10.23 -3.45 -16.96
CA GLN A 22 9.79 -2.50 -17.97
C GLN A 22 10.14 -1.03 -17.63
N GLY A 23 10.88 -0.79 -16.54
CA GLY A 23 11.29 0.55 -16.11
C GLY A 23 10.21 1.36 -15.38
N ILE A 24 9.08 0.75 -15.02
CA ILE A 24 8.06 1.38 -14.18
C ILE A 24 8.54 1.36 -12.73
N ASN A 25 8.69 2.54 -12.13
CA ASN A 25 9.19 2.70 -10.77
C ASN A 25 8.21 3.40 -9.81
N PHE A 26 7.02 3.76 -10.27
CA PHE A 26 6.00 4.41 -9.46
C PHE A 26 4.90 3.42 -9.08
N PHE A 27 4.67 3.23 -7.79
CA PHE A 27 3.66 2.32 -7.24
C PHE A 27 2.70 3.10 -6.34
N ASP A 28 1.41 2.98 -6.64
CA ASP A 28 0.33 3.65 -5.91
C ASP A 28 -0.48 2.61 -5.12
N THR A 29 -0.74 2.90 -3.85
CA THR A 29 -1.55 2.08 -2.94
C THR A 29 -2.42 2.97 -2.04
N ALA A 30 -3.17 2.38 -1.13
CA ALA A 30 -3.89 3.10 -0.07
C ALA A 30 -4.10 2.19 1.12
N ASN A 31 -4.15 2.77 2.32
CA ASN A 31 -4.41 2.01 3.54
C ASN A 31 -5.72 1.22 3.49
N VAL A 32 -6.75 1.75 2.84
CA VAL A 32 -8.07 1.10 2.74
C VAL A 32 -8.08 -0.08 1.77
N TYR A 33 -7.05 -0.26 0.93
CA TYR A 33 -7.00 -1.38 -0.02
C TYR A 33 -6.79 -2.69 0.75
N GLN A 34 -7.88 -3.47 0.86
CA GLN A 34 -7.94 -4.67 1.68
C GLN A 34 -7.50 -4.44 3.13
N LEU A 35 -7.93 -3.31 3.71
CA LEU A 35 -7.64 -2.94 5.10
C LEU A 35 -6.14 -3.06 5.47
N GLY A 36 -5.27 -2.62 4.57
CA GLY A 36 -3.81 -2.61 4.76
C GLY A 36 -3.07 -3.75 4.06
N LEU A 37 -3.75 -4.87 3.75
CA LEU A 37 -3.09 -6.03 3.15
C LEU A 37 -2.43 -5.71 1.80
N SER A 38 -3.01 -4.81 1.02
CA SER A 38 -2.39 -4.37 -0.24
C SER A 38 -1.04 -3.69 -0.03
N GLU A 39 -0.88 -2.90 1.04
CA GLU A 39 0.38 -2.24 1.39
C GLU A 39 1.42 -3.25 1.87
N GLU A 40 1.01 -4.23 2.70
CA GLU A 40 1.88 -5.30 3.16
C GLU A 40 2.44 -6.13 2.00
N LEU A 41 1.58 -6.53 1.05
CA LEU A 41 2.00 -7.31 -0.12
C LEU A 41 2.91 -6.52 -1.05
N LEU A 42 2.62 -5.23 -1.27
CA LEU A 42 3.50 -4.35 -2.04
C LEU A 42 4.87 -4.20 -1.35
N GLY A 43 4.89 -4.01 -0.03
CA GLY A 43 6.12 -3.93 0.77
C GLY A 43 6.98 -5.20 0.69
N LYS A 44 6.35 -6.38 0.74
CA LYS A 44 7.03 -7.67 0.52
C LYS A 44 7.63 -7.76 -0.89
N ALA A 45 6.88 -7.38 -1.92
CA ALA A 45 7.31 -7.42 -3.31
C ALA A 45 8.46 -6.44 -3.62
N LEU A 46 8.55 -5.32 -2.90
CA LEU A 46 9.57 -4.29 -3.07
C LEU A 46 10.81 -4.48 -2.17
N ARG A 47 10.87 -5.55 -1.36
CA ARG A 47 11.96 -5.79 -0.42
C ARG A 47 13.32 -5.75 -1.12
N GLY A 48 14.24 -4.94 -0.58
CA GLY A 48 15.59 -4.76 -1.12
C GLY A 48 15.68 -3.81 -2.33
N ARG A 49 14.57 -3.20 -2.75
CA ARG A 49 14.50 -2.30 -3.92
C ARG A 49 13.98 -0.90 -3.59
N ARG A 50 13.95 -0.51 -2.31
CA ARG A 50 13.33 0.76 -1.86
C ARG A 50 13.87 1.99 -2.58
N GLU A 51 15.18 2.08 -2.78
CA GLU A 51 15.83 3.23 -3.43
C GLU A 51 15.51 3.35 -4.93
N GLN A 52 14.95 2.30 -5.54
CA GLN A 52 14.67 2.24 -6.99
C GLN A 52 13.24 2.66 -7.31
N VAL A 53 12.40 2.94 -6.30
CA VAL A 53 10.96 3.12 -6.47
C VAL A 53 10.42 4.35 -5.75
N VAL A 54 9.36 4.90 -6.31
CA VAL A 54 8.49 5.89 -5.67
C VAL A 54 7.22 5.16 -5.24
N VAL A 55 6.89 5.25 -3.96
CA VAL A 55 5.66 4.68 -3.40
C VAL A 55 4.77 5.81 -2.92
N ALA A 56 3.53 5.83 -3.39
CA ALA A 56 2.48 6.72 -2.93
C ALA A 56 1.42 5.91 -2.19
N SER A 57 1.04 6.36 -1.00
CA SER A 57 -0.14 5.86 -0.28
C SER A 57 -1.13 6.98 0.01
N LYS A 58 -2.36 6.60 0.37
CA LYS A 58 -3.49 7.49 0.61
C LYS A 58 -4.14 7.14 1.93
N VAL A 59 -4.63 8.17 2.61
CA VAL A 59 -5.44 8.09 3.83
C VAL A 59 -6.77 8.78 3.58
N ARG A 60 -7.83 8.37 4.29
CA ARG A 60 -9.17 9.01 4.44
C ARG A 60 -10.25 7.96 4.72
N GLY A 61 -10.09 6.78 4.13
CA GLY A 61 -11.03 5.66 4.26
C GLY A 61 -11.23 5.22 5.71
N GLU A 62 -12.32 4.49 5.96
CA GLU A 62 -12.58 3.89 7.26
C GLU A 62 -11.73 2.63 7.43
N MET A 63 -10.84 2.65 8.43
CA MET A 63 -9.93 1.57 8.80
C MET A 63 -10.36 0.88 10.10
N GLY A 64 -11.35 1.44 10.80
CA GLY A 64 -11.83 0.97 12.09
C GLY A 64 -12.92 1.88 12.65
N ALA A 65 -13.47 1.51 13.80
CA ALA A 65 -14.62 2.18 14.39
C ALA A 65 -14.26 3.47 15.15
N ALA A 66 -12.99 3.64 15.54
CA ALA A 66 -12.55 4.80 16.31
C ALA A 66 -12.57 6.10 15.48
N GLN A 67 -12.70 7.25 16.15
CA GLN A 67 -12.73 8.56 15.47
C GLN A 67 -11.44 8.87 14.71
N ASP A 68 -10.30 8.37 15.18
CA ASP A 68 -8.98 8.52 14.56
C ASP A 68 -8.65 7.40 13.55
N GLU A 69 -9.64 6.57 13.17
CA GLU A 69 -9.50 5.50 12.18
C GLU A 69 -10.30 5.77 10.90
N LYS A 70 -10.75 7.02 10.70
CA LYS A 70 -11.42 7.48 9.49
C LYS A 70 -11.28 8.98 9.27
N GLY A 71 -11.49 9.43 8.04
CA GLY A 71 -11.48 10.84 7.69
C GLY A 71 -10.08 11.46 7.67
N LEU A 72 -10.01 12.78 7.82
CA LEU A 72 -8.81 13.59 7.60
C LEU A 72 -8.48 14.52 8.79
N SER A 73 -8.84 14.10 10.01
CA SER A 73 -8.37 14.81 11.20
C SER A 73 -6.85 14.63 11.34
N HIS A 74 -6.17 15.56 12.02
CA HIS A 74 -4.73 15.45 12.27
C HIS A 74 -4.37 14.10 12.92
N ALA A 75 -5.12 13.67 13.95
CA ALA A 75 -4.91 12.40 14.61
C ALA A 75 -5.09 11.21 13.66
N ALA A 76 -6.11 11.23 12.80
CA ALA A 76 -6.36 10.16 11.83
C ALA A 76 -5.26 10.07 10.76
N ILE A 77 -4.81 11.22 10.25
CA ILE A 77 -3.74 11.26 9.23
C ILE A 77 -2.44 10.69 9.81
N ILE A 78 -1.99 11.18 10.97
CA ILE A 78 -0.74 10.72 11.58
C ILE A 78 -0.82 9.22 11.89
N LYS A 79 -1.90 8.75 12.54
CA LYS A 79 -2.07 7.32 12.86
C LYS A 79 -2.09 6.44 11.61
N ALA A 80 -2.73 6.89 10.53
CA ALA A 80 -2.77 6.14 9.28
C ALA A 80 -1.40 6.09 8.58
N VAL A 81 -0.66 7.21 8.56
CA VAL A 81 0.69 7.25 7.99
C VAL A 81 1.63 6.31 8.74
N GLU A 82 1.64 6.35 10.07
CA GLU A 82 2.47 5.45 10.90
C GLU A 82 2.13 3.97 10.72
N LYS A 83 0.87 3.65 10.41
CA LYS A 83 0.45 2.26 10.11
C LYS A 83 0.85 1.80 8.69
N SER A 84 1.02 2.72 7.75
CA SER A 84 1.37 2.41 6.36
C SER A 84 2.89 2.31 6.11
N LEU A 85 3.72 2.86 7.01
CA LEU A 85 5.20 2.83 6.93
C LEU A 85 5.79 1.56 7.56
#